data_AF-A0A9X8YMB6-F1
#
_entry.id   AF-A0A9X8YMB6-F1
#
_cell.length_a   1.000
_cell.length_b   1.000
_cell.length_c   1.000
_cell.angle_alpha   90.00
_cell.angle_beta   90.00
_cell.angle_gamma   90.00
#
_symmetry.space_group_name_H-M   'P 1'
#
loop_
_entity.id
_entity.type
_entity.pdbx_description
1 polymer ?
#
loop_
_entity_poly.entity_id
_entity_poly.type
_entity_poly.pdbx_seq_one_letter_code
_entity_poly.pdbx_strand_id
1 'polypeptide(L)'
;PFTLATNQVEISPIHQPAILDGTLDQCQQLRIKPMAWSCLGGGRLFNDAEFQPLRDELQRVAQEIGAETIEQVVYAWVMRLPSSPLPIIGSGMIERVRSALKAQKLVLSRQQWFRIRKAA
;
A
#
# COMPACT_ATOMS: atom_id res chain seq x y z
N PRO A 1 15.23 -20.17 22.08
CA PRO A 1 14.41 -19.01 21.66
C PRO A 1 14.40 -18.85 20.13
N PHE A 2 13.29 -18.39 19.55
CA PHE A 2 13.14 -18.15 18.11
C PHE A 2 12.68 -16.71 17.83
N THR A 3 12.95 -16.22 16.63
CA THR A 3 12.58 -14.87 16.18
C THR A 3 11.08 -14.80 15.87
N LEU A 4 10.41 -13.71 16.26
CA LEU A 4 9.04 -13.42 15.80
C LEU A 4 9.03 -13.33 14.26
N ALA A 5 8.13 -14.06 13.62
CA ALA A 5 8.13 -14.21 12.17
C ALA A 5 7.62 -12.97 11.41
N THR A 6 6.65 -12.26 11.99
CA THR A 6 6.06 -11.05 11.41
C THR A 6 5.45 -10.17 12.49
N ASN A 7 5.25 -8.89 12.16
CA ASN A 7 4.37 -7.99 12.88
C ASN A 7 3.31 -7.50 11.89
N GLN A 8 2.06 -7.94 12.07
CA GLN A 8 0.96 -7.57 11.17
C GLN A 8 0.36 -6.22 11.59
N VAL A 9 0.44 -5.22 10.73
CA VAL A 9 0.06 -3.82 11.03
C VAL A 9 -0.71 -3.16 9.90
N GLU A 10 -1.47 -2.10 10.21
CA GLU A 10 -2.22 -1.35 9.20
C GLU A 10 -1.26 -0.45 8.42
N ILE A 11 -1.30 -0.54 7.10
CA ILE A 11 -0.48 0.32 6.22
C ILE A 11 -1.28 0.64 4.96
N SER A 12 -1.58 1.92 4.75
CA SER A 12 -2.21 2.41 3.52
C SER A 12 -1.87 3.89 3.31
N PRO A 13 -2.14 4.47 2.12
CA PRO A 13 -2.03 5.91 1.95
C PRO A 13 -2.83 6.70 3.01
N ILE A 14 -4.00 6.21 3.42
CA ILE A 14 -4.84 6.89 4.43
C ILE A 14 -4.52 6.51 5.88
N HIS A 15 -3.54 5.63 6.12
CA HIS A 15 -3.08 5.24 7.46
C HIS A 15 -1.56 5.01 7.43
N GLN A 16 -0.80 6.05 7.77
CA GLN A 16 0.66 6.10 7.65
C GLN A 16 1.48 6.18 8.97
N PRO A 17 0.94 6.08 10.21
CA PRO A 17 1.74 6.29 11.41
C PRO A 17 2.92 5.31 11.53
N ALA A 18 2.73 4.04 11.13
CA ALA A 18 3.77 3.01 11.16
C ALA A 18 5.03 3.37 10.33
N ILE A 19 4.91 4.29 9.36
CA ILE A 19 6.02 4.77 8.54
C ILE A 19 6.99 5.64 9.33
N LEU A 20 6.55 6.28 10.42
CA LEU A 20 7.34 7.26 11.18
C LEU A 20 7.45 6.97 12.68
N ASP A 21 6.64 6.07 13.24
CA ASP A 21 6.60 5.79 14.68
C ASP A 21 7.66 4.77 15.17
N GLY A 22 8.54 4.30 14.27
CA GLY A 22 9.57 3.30 14.57
C GLY A 22 9.14 1.85 14.30
N THR A 23 7.85 1.58 14.06
CA THR A 23 7.34 0.22 13.83
C THR A 23 7.97 -0.43 12.61
N LEU A 24 7.95 0.27 11.46
CA LEU A 24 8.55 -0.25 10.22
C LEU A 24 10.07 -0.19 10.24
N ASP A 25 10.67 0.75 10.98
CA ASP A 25 12.12 0.83 11.18
C ASP A 25 12.63 -0.41 11.90
N GLN A 26 11.94 -0.83 12.97
CA GLN A 26 12.27 -2.07 13.69
C GLN A 26 12.12 -3.29 12.78
N CYS A 27 11.02 -3.39 12.02
CA CYS A 27 10.82 -4.50 11.08
C CYS A 27 11.96 -4.58 10.06
N GLN A 28 12.35 -3.44 9.49
CA GLN A 28 13.46 -3.34 8.54
C GLN A 28 14.80 -3.73 9.20
N GLN A 29 15.09 -3.21 10.39
CA GLN A 29 16.34 -3.50 11.13
C GLN A 29 16.47 -4.98 11.45
N LEU A 30 15.38 -5.63 11.85
CA LEU A 30 15.35 -7.05 12.20
C LEU A 30 15.14 -7.97 10.98
N ARG A 31 15.03 -7.41 9.77
CA ARG A 31 14.74 -8.15 8.52
C ARG A 31 13.43 -8.94 8.58
N ILE A 32 12.46 -8.44 9.35
CA ILE A 32 11.11 -8.98 9.47
C ILE A 32 10.24 -8.29 8.42
N LYS A 33 9.54 -9.07 7.60
CA LYS A 33 8.56 -8.54 6.64
C LYS A 33 7.20 -8.41 7.33
N PRO A 34 6.63 -7.20 7.47
CA PRO A 34 5.32 -7.02 8.09
C PRO A 34 4.21 -7.44 7.12
N MET A 35 3.17 -8.10 7.63
CA MET A 35 1.93 -8.30 6.88
C MET A 35 1.10 -7.01 6.97
N ALA A 36 0.77 -6.41 5.82
CA ALA A 36 0.04 -5.15 5.77
C ALA A 36 -1.46 -5.40 5.59
N TRP A 37 -2.27 -5.06 6.58
CA TRP A 37 -3.74 -5.15 6.48
C TRP A 37 -4.35 -3.78 6.18
N SER A 38 -5.63 -3.77 5.75
CA SER A 38 -6.36 -2.56 5.35
C SER A 38 -5.63 -1.67 4.35
N CYS A 39 -4.90 -2.26 3.39
CA CYS A 39 -4.16 -1.51 2.36
C CYS A 39 -5.05 -0.53 1.57
N LEU A 40 -6.33 -0.85 1.41
CA LEU A 40 -7.33 -0.01 0.74
C LEU A 40 -8.20 0.80 1.72
N GLY A 41 -7.74 0.99 2.96
CA GLY A 41 -8.40 1.83 3.95
C GLY A 41 -9.71 1.28 4.51
N GLY A 42 -9.93 -0.04 4.44
CA GLY A 42 -11.20 -0.67 4.82
C GLY A 42 -12.38 -0.30 3.90
N GLY A 43 -12.10 0.14 2.66
CA GLY A 43 -13.12 0.57 1.70
C GLY A 43 -13.39 2.08 1.70
N ARG A 44 -12.97 2.79 2.77
CA ARG A 44 -13.10 4.26 2.88
C ARG A 44 -12.46 5.01 1.72
N LEU A 45 -11.33 4.53 1.22
CA LEU A 45 -10.64 5.08 0.05
C LEU A 45 -11.58 5.28 -1.17
N PHE A 46 -12.59 4.41 -1.32
CA PHE A 46 -13.53 4.46 -2.44
C PHE A 46 -14.87 5.11 -2.10
N ASN A 47 -15.23 5.16 -0.82
CA ASN A 47 -16.57 5.55 -0.40
C ASN A 47 -16.60 6.97 0.17
N ASP A 48 -15.53 7.41 0.84
CA ASP A 48 -15.55 8.68 1.55
C ASP A 48 -15.13 9.81 0.61
N ALA A 49 -15.95 10.87 0.55
CA ALA A 49 -15.73 12.00 -0.34
C ALA A 49 -14.42 12.75 -0.04
N GLU A 50 -13.96 12.73 1.22
CA GLU A 50 -12.72 13.39 1.63
C GLU A 50 -11.47 12.86 0.91
N PHE A 51 -11.47 11.59 0.48
CA PHE A 51 -10.35 11.00 -0.27
C PHE A 51 -10.43 11.23 -1.77
N GLN A 52 -11.29 12.13 -2.26
CA GLN A 52 -11.32 12.48 -3.68
C GLN A 52 -9.97 12.99 -4.22
N PRO A 53 -9.23 13.89 -3.53
CA PRO A 53 -7.91 14.34 -4.01
C PRO A 53 -6.90 13.19 -4.14
N LEU A 54 -6.93 12.25 -3.19
CA LEU A 54 -6.10 11.04 -3.24
C LEU A 54 -6.48 10.14 -4.41
N ARG A 55 -7.78 9.92 -4.66
CA ARG A 55 -8.26 9.13 -5.80
C ARG A 55 -7.82 9.75 -7.13
N ASP A 56 -7.91 11.06 -7.26
CA ASP A 56 -7.45 11.79 -8.46
C ASP A 56 -5.95 11.60 -8.67
N GLU A 57 -5.15 11.71 -7.61
CA GLU A 57 -3.70 11.50 -7.70
C GLU A 57 -3.33 10.06 -8.02
N LEU A 58 -4.00 9.08 -7.39
CA LEU A 58 -3.83 7.66 -7.71
C LEU A 58 -4.19 7.37 -9.17
N GLN A 59 -5.23 8.01 -9.71
CA GLN A 59 -5.63 7.86 -11.10
C GLN A 59 -4.60 8.43 -12.08
N ARG A 60 -4.01 9.59 -11.76
CA ARG A 60 -2.89 10.15 -12.56
C ARG A 60 -1.69 9.21 -12.55
N VAL A 61 -1.27 8.77 -11.37
CA VAL A 61 -0.14 7.84 -11.24
C VAL A 61 -0.43 6.50 -11.93
N ALA A 62 -1.67 6.00 -11.87
CA ALA A 62 -2.07 4.80 -12.59
C ALA A 62 -1.80 4.92 -14.09
N GLN A 63 -2.17 6.06 -14.71
CA GLN A 63 -1.90 6.32 -16.12
C GLN A 63 -0.40 6.40 -16.43
N GLU A 64 0.39 7.04 -15.55
CA GLU A 64 1.84 7.17 -15.72
C GLU A 64 2.58 5.83 -15.69
N ILE A 65 2.14 4.90 -14.84
CA ILE A 65 2.82 3.60 -14.65
C ILE A 65 2.14 2.43 -15.36
N GLY A 66 1.06 2.69 -16.11
CA GLY A 66 0.29 1.67 -16.83
C GLY A 66 -0.49 0.72 -15.93
N ALA A 67 -0.95 1.19 -14.77
CA ALA A 67 -1.83 0.41 -13.89
C ALA A 67 -3.27 0.42 -14.44
N GLU A 68 -3.96 -0.71 -14.30
CA GLU A 68 -5.36 -0.85 -14.76
C GLU A 68 -6.34 -0.23 -13.76
N THR A 69 -5.99 -0.23 -12.47
CA THR A 69 -6.86 0.26 -11.40
C THR A 69 -6.05 0.96 -10.31
N ILE A 70 -6.70 1.87 -9.55
CA ILE A 70 -6.03 2.60 -8.46
C ILE A 70 -5.64 1.67 -7.29
N GLU A 71 -6.35 0.56 -7.07
CA GLU A 71 -5.99 -0.49 -6.11
C GLU A 71 -4.58 -1.00 -6.37
N GLN A 72 -4.23 -1.24 -7.65
CA GLN A 72 -2.91 -1.73 -8.01
C GLN A 72 -1.82 -0.72 -7.65
N VAL A 73 -2.09 0.58 -7.84
CA VAL A 73 -1.17 1.65 -7.45
C VAL A 73 -0.99 1.67 -5.93
N VAL A 74 -2.06 1.50 -5.16
CA VAL A 74 -2.01 1.44 -3.69
C VAL A 74 -1.19 0.23 -3.22
N TYR A 75 -1.40 -0.95 -3.80
CA TYR A 75 -0.58 -2.12 -3.47
C TYR A 75 0.89 -1.91 -3.82
N ALA A 76 1.18 -1.33 -4.99
CA ALA A 76 2.54 -0.97 -5.38
C ALA A 76 3.17 0.04 -4.42
N TRP A 77 2.38 1.00 -3.93
CA TRP A 77 2.82 2.01 -2.96
C TRP A 77 3.21 1.37 -1.62
N VAL A 78 2.41 0.44 -1.10
CA VAL A 78 2.72 -0.30 0.13
C VAL A 78 3.95 -1.19 -0.06
N MET A 79 4.03 -1.94 -1.16
CA MET A 79 5.17 -2.82 -1.45
C MET A 79 6.48 -2.06 -1.69
N ARG A 80 6.43 -0.76 -2.00
CA ARG A 80 7.62 0.07 -2.22
C ARG A 80 8.35 0.44 -0.93
N LEU A 81 7.72 0.27 0.23
CA LEU A 81 8.32 0.55 1.54
C LEU A 81 9.58 -0.31 1.79
N PRO A 82 10.61 0.24 2.44
CA PRO A 82 11.89 -0.44 2.62
C PRO A 82 11.80 -1.66 3.55
N SER A 83 10.82 -1.72 4.46
CA SER A 83 10.51 -2.89 5.29
C SER A 83 9.92 -4.07 4.51
N SER A 84 9.70 -3.92 3.20
CA SER A 84 9.14 -4.95 2.29
C SER A 84 7.83 -5.60 2.79
N PRO A 85 6.76 -4.82 3.04
CA PRO A 85 5.50 -5.37 3.53
C PRO A 85 4.86 -6.36 2.56
N LEU A 86 4.08 -7.29 3.11
CA LEU A 86 3.27 -8.28 2.38
C LEU A 86 1.79 -7.88 2.46
N PRO A 87 1.20 -7.27 1.41
CA PRO A 87 -0.19 -6.83 1.44
C PRO A 87 -1.18 -7.98 1.58
N ILE A 88 -2.15 -7.83 2.48
CA ILE A 88 -3.29 -8.73 2.62
C ILE A 88 -4.43 -8.23 1.73
N ILE A 89 -4.91 -9.08 0.83
CA ILE A 89 -6.06 -8.79 -0.03
C ILE A 89 -7.33 -9.29 0.66
N GLY A 90 -8.24 -8.37 0.99
CA GLY A 90 -9.49 -8.66 1.69
C GLY A 90 -10.70 -8.94 0.79
N SER A 91 -10.53 -8.99 -0.54
CA SER A 91 -11.66 -9.20 -1.46
C SER A 91 -12.02 -10.67 -1.61
N GLY A 92 -13.31 -11.00 -1.50
CA GLY A 92 -13.85 -12.32 -1.84
C GLY A 92 -14.07 -12.56 -3.33
N MET A 93 -13.84 -11.55 -4.18
CA MET A 93 -14.01 -11.67 -5.64
C MET A 93 -12.68 -12.02 -6.30
N ILE A 94 -12.59 -13.20 -6.93
CA ILE A 94 -11.35 -13.70 -7.54
C ILE A 94 -10.76 -12.76 -8.59
N GLU A 95 -11.59 -12.05 -9.36
CA GLU A 95 -11.11 -11.10 -10.36
C GLU A 95 -10.40 -9.90 -9.73
N ARG A 96 -10.84 -9.44 -8.55
CA ARG A 96 -10.14 -8.38 -7.81
C ARG A 96 -8.81 -8.88 -7.25
N VAL A 97 -8.74 -10.14 -6.81
CA VAL A 97 -7.48 -10.77 -6.38
C VAL A 97 -6.50 -10.85 -7.56
N ARG A 98 -6.96 -11.33 -8.72
CA ARG A 98 -6.13 -11.39 -9.95
C ARG A 98 -5.62 -10.03 -10.38
N SER A 99 -6.47 -9.01 -10.31
CA SER A 99 -6.08 -7.61 -10.57
C SER A 99 -5.00 -7.13 -9.60
N ALA A 100 -5.16 -7.38 -8.29
CA ALA A 100 -4.19 -6.99 -7.27
C ALA A 100 -2.80 -7.61 -7.49
N LEU A 101 -2.71 -8.85 -7.99
CA LEU A 101 -1.43 -9.49 -8.29
C LEU A 101 -0.62 -8.73 -9.36
N LYS A 102 -1.28 -8.04 -10.29
CA LYS A 102 -0.60 -7.24 -11.33
C LYS A 102 0.20 -6.08 -10.73
N ALA A 103 -0.12 -5.62 -9.52
CA ALA A 103 0.62 -4.59 -8.81
C ALA A 103 2.09 -4.93 -8.59
N GLN A 104 2.46 -6.21 -8.52
CA GLN A 104 3.85 -6.65 -8.35
C GLN A 104 4.77 -6.24 -9.51
N LYS A 105 4.18 -6.01 -10.70
CA LYS A 105 4.92 -5.61 -11.90
C LYS A 105 5.03 -4.08 -12.04
N LEU A 106 4.32 -3.32 -11.21
CA LEU A 106 4.31 -1.87 -11.26
C LEU A 106 5.50 -1.31 -10.49
N VAL A 107 6.15 -0.29 -11.07
CA VAL A 107 7.31 0.37 -10.44
C VAL A 107 6.97 1.84 -10.22
N LEU A 108 6.87 2.22 -8.94
CA LEU A 108 6.74 3.62 -8.55
C LEU A 108 8.12 4.28 -8.41
N SER A 109 8.27 5.42 -9.08
CA SER A 109 9.33 6.37 -8.77
C SER A 109 9.16 6.94 -7.36
N ARG A 110 10.24 7.45 -6.77
CA ARG A 110 10.16 8.13 -5.46
C ARG A 110 9.20 9.34 -5.52
N GLN A 111 9.22 10.11 -6.61
CA GLN A 111 8.35 11.27 -6.77
C GLN A 111 6.87 10.87 -6.78
N GLN A 112 6.49 9.83 -7.53
CA GLN A 112 5.12 9.30 -7.53
C GLN A 112 4.72 8.79 -6.15
N TRP A 113 5.63 8.08 -5.45
CA TRP A 113 5.37 7.59 -4.10
C TRP A 113 5.07 8.74 -3.12
N PHE A 114 5.85 9.83 -3.18
CA PHE A 114 5.63 11.02 -2.35
C PHE A 114 4.41 11.84 -2.76
N ARG A 115 4.07 11.90 -4.06
CA ARG A 115 2.85 12.55 -4.55
C ARG A 115 1.60 11.90 -3.95
N ILE A 116 1.53 10.57 -3.98
CA ILE A 116 0.44 9.81 -3.34
C ILE A 116 0.40 10.10 -1.84
N ARG A 117 1.55 10.04 -1.16
CA ARG A 117 1.64 10.33 0.28
C ARG A 117 1.16 11.73 0.64
N LYS A 118 1.40 12.73 -0.20
CA LYS A 118 0.98 14.12 0.02
C LYS A 118 -0.52 14.34 -0.24
N ALA A 119 -1.09 13.57 -1.16
CA ALA A 119 -2.51 13.67 -1.53
C ALA A 119 -3.45 12.95 -0.56
N ALA A 120 -2.90 12.05 0.26
CA ALA A 120 -3.59 11.35 1.33
C ALA A 120 -3.61 12.18 2.62
#